data_AF-A0A166K6Z0-F1
#
_entry.id   AF-A0A166K6Z0-F1
#
_cell.length_a   1.000
_cell.length_b   1.000
_cell.length_c   1.000
_cell.angle_alpha   90.00
_cell.angle_beta   90.00
_cell.angle_gamma   90.00
#
_symmetry.space_group_name_H-M   'P 1'
#
loop_
_entity.id
_entity.type
_entity.pdbx_description
1 polymer ?
#
loop_
_entity_poly.entity_id
_entity_poly.type
_entity_poly.pdbx_seq_one_letter_code
_entity_poly.pdbx_strand_id
1 'polypeptide(L)'
;MSMAKASQAFSGFSTLPVAYASSQHVIYMRAQIGASKGKNAIAWPEDRTVFMVNLPPDATEREIVLLFKSCGTVERVVFDSDENWGLGDEEGSSEEEDEGMEDEEESDEEKPRKRRKLAQGDDTPRPPKVAPLPTLGTRRLRRTGHTAHVIFLDASSCERALALATPPSSSSKEAAPPARPWPTDDVAPFGVAHYAALYDALRPPLDVVLAHANTSVELFDYEQAEKKRALQRDSKYHKGEAIVDEDGFTLVTRGGAYGKAVGGGVGVASKKFMLSRGRKGGQGEARKRKHKDEKEKDAFYAFQVHEKKRKALMDLKEKWEQDKAAVEKLKASRKFRPY
;
A
#
# COMPACT_ATOMS: atom_id res chain seq x y z
N MET A 1 9.00 27.10 46.83
CA MET A 1 8.72 27.82 45.58
C MET A 1 7.21 27.93 45.45
N SER A 2 6.69 29.16 45.46
CA SER A 2 5.25 29.46 45.45
C SER A 2 4.64 29.00 44.12
N MET A 3 3.72 28.03 44.16
CA MET A 3 2.95 27.60 42.99
C MET A 3 1.99 28.73 42.61
N ALA A 4 2.28 29.38 41.48
CA ALA A 4 1.49 30.48 40.96
C ALA A 4 0.07 30.02 40.58
N LYS A 5 -0.89 30.87 40.94
CA LYS A 5 -2.32 30.92 40.59
C LYS A 5 -2.67 30.27 39.23
N ALA A 6 -3.12 29.01 39.23
CA ALA A 6 -3.61 28.28 38.05
C ALA A 6 -5.15 28.37 37.88
N SER A 7 -5.76 29.45 38.35
CA SER A 7 -7.21 29.63 38.42
C SER A 7 -7.72 30.61 37.35
N GLN A 8 -7.31 30.46 36.10
CA GLN A 8 -7.88 31.26 35.03
C GLN A 8 -8.15 30.39 33.81
N ALA A 9 -9.43 30.31 33.46
CA ALA A 9 -9.86 29.74 32.21
C ALA A 9 -9.19 30.52 31.08
N PHE A 10 -8.32 29.86 30.32
CA PHE A 10 -7.58 30.49 29.22
C PHE A 10 -8.26 30.10 27.91
N SER A 11 -8.77 31.08 27.15
CA SER A 11 -9.38 30.83 25.83
C SER A 11 -10.50 29.77 25.83
N GLY A 12 -11.34 29.77 26.86
CA GLY A 12 -12.44 28.79 27.02
C GLY A 12 -12.02 27.40 27.54
N PHE A 13 -10.75 27.20 27.87
CA PHE A 13 -10.29 26.00 28.57
C PHE A 13 -10.41 26.16 30.08
N SER A 14 -10.94 25.14 30.73
CA SER A 14 -11.05 25.01 32.17
C SER A 14 -9.91 24.13 32.70
N THR A 15 -9.36 24.44 33.87
CA THR A 15 -8.21 23.72 34.45
C THR A 15 -8.66 22.62 35.40
N LEU A 16 -8.15 21.40 35.20
CA LEU A 16 -8.35 20.24 36.06
C LEU A 16 -7.02 19.79 36.66
N PRO A 17 -6.69 20.21 37.90
CA PRO A 17 -5.51 19.74 38.59
C PRO A 17 -5.71 18.29 39.04
N VAL A 18 -4.71 17.48 38.75
CA VAL A 18 -4.61 16.08 39.11
C VAL A 18 -3.38 15.90 39.99
N ALA A 19 -3.56 15.21 41.11
CA ALA A 19 -2.50 14.87 42.05
C ALA A 19 -1.93 13.47 41.76
N TYR A 20 -0.62 13.41 41.62
CA TYR A 20 0.20 12.20 41.69
C TYR A 20 0.81 12.08 43.09
N ALA A 21 1.45 10.96 43.39
CA ALA A 21 2.09 10.71 44.69
C ALA A 21 3.10 11.81 45.10
N SER A 22 3.84 12.39 44.15
CA SER A 22 4.90 13.38 44.41
C SER A 22 4.78 14.68 43.62
N SER A 23 3.77 14.83 42.77
CA SER A 23 3.63 15.97 41.86
C SER A 23 2.17 16.26 41.53
N GLN A 24 1.92 17.43 40.94
CA GLN A 24 0.61 17.79 40.41
C GLN A 24 0.73 18.04 38.91
N HIS A 25 -0.24 17.57 38.15
CA HIS A 25 -0.36 17.80 36.72
C HIS A 25 -1.66 18.55 36.44
N VAL A 26 -1.64 19.51 35.52
CA VAL A 26 -2.82 20.32 35.19
C VAL A 26 -3.27 19.95 33.80
N ILE A 27 -4.47 19.38 33.71
CA ILE A 27 -5.13 19.06 32.45
C ILE A 27 -6.01 20.24 32.07
N TYR A 28 -6.07 20.58 30.79
CA TYR A 28 -6.95 21.63 30.28
C TYR A 28 -8.11 20.99 29.53
N MET A 29 -9.34 21.39 29.82
CA MET A 29 -10.53 20.82 29.19
C MET A 29 -11.53 21.87 28.74
N ARG A 30 -12.17 21.66 27.59
CA ARG A 30 -13.26 22.49 27.08
C ARG A 30 -14.35 21.63 26.47
N ALA A 31 -15.56 22.16 26.37
CA ALA A 31 -16.56 21.59 25.48
C ALA A 31 -16.01 21.62 24.05
N GLN A 32 -16.18 20.54 23.29
CA GLN A 32 -15.84 20.58 21.88
C GLN A 32 -16.86 21.46 21.15
N ILE A 33 -16.35 22.40 20.36
CA ILE A 33 -17.17 23.30 19.57
C ILE A 33 -16.78 23.10 18.11
N GLY A 34 -17.70 22.57 17.32
CA GLY A 34 -17.55 22.38 15.88
C GLY A 34 -17.05 21.00 15.46
N ALA A 35 -17.58 20.53 14.33
CA ALA A 35 -17.03 19.40 13.57
C ALA A 35 -15.62 19.72 13.04
N SER A 36 -14.75 18.70 13.03
CA SER A 36 -13.49 18.75 12.29
C SER A 36 -13.77 19.14 10.83
N LYS A 37 -13.05 20.13 10.30
CA LYS A 37 -13.15 20.50 8.88
C LYS A 37 -12.03 19.79 8.12
N GLY A 38 -12.36 18.69 7.45
CA GLY A 38 -11.43 17.90 6.65
C GLY A 38 -12.14 16.78 5.88
N LYS A 39 -11.51 16.27 4.82
CA LYS A 39 -12.08 15.18 3.99
C LYS A 39 -12.27 13.87 4.76
N ASN A 40 -11.55 13.68 5.87
CA ASN A 40 -11.65 12.54 6.80
C ASN A 40 -12.02 13.01 8.22
N ALA A 41 -12.90 14.00 8.34
CA ALA A 41 -13.29 14.54 9.62
C ALA A 41 -14.22 13.59 10.38
N ILE A 42 -13.75 13.09 11.52
CA ILE A 42 -14.62 12.45 12.50
C ILE A 42 -15.62 13.52 12.98
N ALA A 43 -16.91 13.30 12.71
CA ALA A 43 -17.97 14.12 13.25
C ALA A 43 -18.10 13.84 14.75
N TRP A 44 -17.67 14.80 15.57
CA TRP A 44 -17.78 14.70 17.02
C TRP A 44 -19.19 15.12 17.46
N PRO A 45 -19.90 14.33 18.28
CA PRO A 45 -21.15 14.76 18.88
C PRO A 45 -20.93 15.99 19.79
N GLU A 46 -21.27 17.19 19.32
CA GLU A 46 -20.93 18.46 19.96
C GLU A 46 -21.45 18.55 21.41
N ASP A 47 -22.67 18.06 21.66
CA ASP A 47 -23.30 18.13 22.98
C ASP A 47 -22.76 17.12 24.01
N ARG A 48 -21.92 16.17 23.58
CA ARG A 48 -21.46 15.04 24.40
C ARG A 48 -19.94 14.86 24.39
N THR A 49 -19.19 15.79 23.80
CA THR A 49 -17.73 15.67 23.65
C THR A 49 -16.97 16.74 24.43
N VAL A 50 -15.96 16.29 25.19
CA VAL A 50 -15.01 17.15 25.88
C VAL A 50 -13.66 17.02 25.22
N PHE A 51 -13.07 18.15 24.84
CA PHE A 51 -11.71 18.23 24.34
C PHE A 51 -10.74 18.49 25.48
N MET A 52 -9.74 17.61 25.63
CA MET A 52 -8.73 17.65 26.67
C MET A 52 -7.34 17.86 26.07
N VAL A 53 -6.52 18.65 26.75
CA VAL A 53 -5.14 18.99 26.36
C VAL A 53 -4.23 18.82 27.57
N ASN A 54 -2.95 18.57 27.31
CA ASN A 54 -1.95 18.32 28.33
C ASN A 54 -2.32 17.09 29.18
N LEU A 55 -2.59 15.97 28.50
CA LEU A 55 -2.78 14.71 29.18
C LEU A 55 -1.44 14.11 29.60
N PRO A 56 -1.41 13.43 30.78
CA PRO A 56 -0.25 12.66 31.22
C PRO A 56 0.16 11.59 30.21
N PRO A 57 1.46 11.25 30.11
CA PRO A 57 1.95 10.23 29.19
C PRO A 57 1.41 8.83 29.52
N ASP A 58 0.96 8.59 30.74
CA ASP A 58 0.42 7.32 31.14
C ASP A 58 -1.10 7.23 30.89
N ALA A 59 -1.79 8.34 30.55
CA ALA A 59 -3.22 8.37 30.33
C ALA A 59 -3.70 7.39 29.23
N THR A 60 -4.33 6.29 29.66
CA THR A 60 -5.08 5.37 28.81
C THR A 60 -6.57 5.60 28.96
N GLU A 61 -7.36 4.96 28.10
CA GLU A 61 -8.82 5.00 28.18
C GLU A 61 -9.33 4.61 29.57
N ARG A 62 -8.72 3.60 30.22
CA ARG A 62 -9.09 3.17 31.57
C ARG A 62 -8.94 4.29 32.59
N GLU A 63 -7.81 5.00 32.61
CA GLU A 63 -7.60 6.07 33.61
C GLU A 63 -8.54 7.25 33.36
N ILE A 64 -8.79 7.60 32.10
CA ILE A 64 -9.75 8.67 31.75
C ILE A 64 -11.17 8.29 32.17
N VAL A 65 -11.60 7.06 31.92
CA VAL A 65 -12.90 6.55 32.37
C VAL A 65 -13.00 6.57 33.89
N LEU A 66 -11.95 6.16 34.60
CA LEU A 66 -11.92 6.19 36.08
C LEU A 66 -11.93 7.62 36.62
N LEU A 67 -11.24 8.55 35.97
CA LEU A 67 -11.22 9.97 36.34
C LEU A 67 -12.62 10.60 36.26
N PHE A 68 -13.37 10.27 35.20
CA PHE A 68 -14.73 10.80 34.96
C PHE A 68 -15.86 9.92 35.48
N LYS A 69 -15.56 8.83 36.19
CA LYS A 69 -16.56 7.91 36.76
C LYS A 69 -17.60 8.64 37.64
N SER A 70 -17.22 9.71 38.32
CA SER A 70 -18.15 10.54 39.12
C SER A 70 -19.08 11.43 38.29
N CYS A 71 -18.74 11.68 37.02
CA CYS A 71 -19.48 12.58 36.13
C CYS A 71 -20.47 11.82 35.24
N GLY A 72 -20.19 10.57 34.89
CA GLY A 72 -21.08 9.72 34.11
C GLY A 72 -20.36 8.62 33.36
N THR A 73 -21.10 7.92 32.50
CA THR A 73 -20.57 6.85 31.66
C THR A 73 -19.92 7.44 30.41
N VAL A 74 -18.63 7.12 30.21
CA VAL A 74 -17.88 7.46 28.99
C VAL A 74 -18.20 6.40 27.93
N GLU A 75 -18.55 6.84 26.73
CA GLU A 75 -18.81 5.97 25.57
C GLU A 75 -17.49 5.56 24.91
N ARG A 76 -16.61 6.54 24.66
CA ARG A 76 -15.33 6.32 23.97
C ARG A 76 -14.33 7.43 24.27
N VAL A 77 -13.05 7.08 24.37
CA VAL A 77 -11.95 8.06 24.42
C VAL A 77 -11.12 7.96 23.16
N VAL A 78 -11.02 9.04 22.39
CA VAL A 78 -10.20 9.11 21.18
C VAL A 78 -9.01 10.02 21.41
N PHE A 79 -7.81 9.50 21.22
CA PHE A 79 -6.57 10.27 21.37
C PHE A 79 -6.10 10.78 20.01
N ASP A 80 -5.48 11.95 19.95
CA ASP A 80 -4.96 12.54 18.71
C ASP A 80 -3.88 11.67 18.03
N SER A 81 -3.04 10.98 18.80
CA SER A 81 -2.09 10.01 18.23
C SER A 81 -2.78 8.79 17.60
N ASP A 82 -4.03 8.57 17.96
CA ASP A 82 -4.85 7.49 17.44
C ASP A 82 -5.62 8.00 16.21
N GLU A 83 -5.75 9.31 15.96
CA GLU A 83 -6.41 9.86 14.75
C GLU A 83 -5.74 9.44 13.41
N ASN A 84 -4.60 8.74 13.47
CA ASN A 84 -4.07 7.95 12.35
C ASN A 84 -4.80 6.59 12.13
N TRP A 85 -5.96 6.36 12.75
CA TRP A 85 -6.93 5.27 12.50
C TRP A 85 -7.54 5.38 11.08
N GLY A 86 -6.68 5.29 10.08
CA GLY A 86 -7.00 5.35 8.65
C GLY A 86 -5.77 5.42 7.72
N LEU A 87 -4.54 5.36 8.25
CA LEU A 87 -3.30 5.35 7.47
C LEU A 87 -2.27 4.34 8.00
N GLY A 88 -2.73 3.22 8.53
CA GLY A 88 -1.90 2.09 8.90
C GLY A 88 -2.75 0.83 8.83
N ASP A 89 -2.37 -0.08 7.94
CA ASP A 89 -3.01 -1.38 7.63
C ASP A 89 -3.91 -1.44 6.38
N GLU A 90 -3.82 -0.47 5.46
CA GLU A 90 -4.11 -0.70 4.03
C GLU A 90 -2.80 -0.90 3.24
N GLU A 91 -2.00 -1.89 3.65
CA GLU A 91 -1.11 -2.53 2.68
C GLU A 91 -1.95 -3.52 1.86
N GLY A 92 -2.47 -3.04 0.73
CA GLY A 92 -2.70 -3.88 -0.44
C GLY A 92 -4.14 -4.35 -0.72
N SER A 93 -5.09 -3.43 -0.87
CA SER A 93 -6.22 -3.68 -1.76
C SER A 93 -6.40 -2.49 -2.71
N SER A 94 -5.67 -2.51 -3.82
CA SER A 94 -5.99 -1.67 -4.97
C SER A 94 -7.20 -2.28 -5.68
N GLU A 95 -8.39 -1.98 -5.18
CA GLU A 95 -9.62 -2.15 -5.95
C GLU A 95 -9.79 -0.88 -6.78
N GLU A 96 -9.31 -0.93 -8.03
CA GLU A 96 -9.78 -0.03 -9.06
C GLU A 96 -11.22 -0.45 -9.39
N GLU A 97 -12.17 0.35 -8.93
CA GLU A 97 -13.57 0.29 -9.31
C GLU A 97 -13.70 0.56 -10.82
N ASP A 98 -13.99 -0.49 -11.57
CA ASP A 98 -14.34 -0.48 -12.99
C ASP A 98 -15.82 -0.08 -13.11
N GLU A 99 -16.08 1.22 -13.34
CA GLU A 99 -17.40 1.73 -13.73
C GLU A 99 -17.69 1.35 -15.20
N GLY A 100 -18.07 0.09 -15.40
CA GLY A 100 -18.59 -0.46 -16.65
C GLY A 100 -20.09 -0.20 -16.82
N MET A 101 -20.38 0.88 -17.56
CA MET A 101 -21.34 1.01 -18.66
C MET A 101 -22.59 0.08 -18.71
N GLU A 102 -23.73 0.75 -18.77
CA GLU A 102 -25.08 0.29 -19.13
C GLU A 102 -25.12 -0.68 -20.33
N ASP A 103 -25.93 -1.74 -20.23
CA ASP A 103 -26.73 -2.19 -21.36
C ASP A 103 -27.91 -3.08 -20.93
N GLU A 104 -28.95 -2.95 -21.74
CA GLU A 104 -30.38 -3.14 -21.51
C GLU A 104 -30.88 -4.58 -21.33
N GLU A 105 -32.13 -4.61 -20.83
CA GLU A 105 -33.04 -5.73 -20.58
C GLU A 105 -33.27 -6.67 -21.78
N GLU A 106 -33.39 -7.98 -21.54
CA GLU A 106 -34.57 -8.75 -21.98
C GLU A 106 -34.72 -10.11 -21.22
N SER A 107 -35.99 -10.46 -20.99
CA SER A 107 -36.60 -11.64 -20.34
C SER A 107 -36.19 -13.00 -20.97
N ASP A 108 -36.39 -14.19 -20.39
CA ASP A 108 -37.57 -14.69 -19.66
C ASP A 108 -37.33 -16.11 -19.07
N GLU A 109 -38.24 -16.50 -18.17
CA GLU A 109 -38.63 -17.85 -17.71
C GLU A 109 -37.84 -18.65 -16.64
N GLU A 110 -38.44 -18.64 -15.44
CA GLU A 110 -38.23 -19.54 -14.30
C GLU A 110 -38.64 -21.00 -14.57
N LYS A 111 -37.80 -21.98 -14.19
CA LYS A 111 -38.26 -23.33 -13.77
C LYS A 111 -37.52 -23.80 -12.51
N PRO A 112 -38.23 -24.16 -11.42
CA PRO A 112 -37.59 -24.57 -10.18
C PRO A 112 -37.15 -26.04 -10.24
N ARG A 113 -35.85 -26.30 -10.31
CA ARG A 113 -35.28 -27.64 -10.10
C ARG A 113 -34.94 -27.84 -8.62
N LYS A 114 -35.66 -28.75 -7.96
CA LYS A 114 -35.40 -29.24 -6.59
C LYS A 114 -33.94 -29.65 -6.43
N ARG A 115 -33.16 -28.84 -5.70
CA ARG A 115 -31.82 -29.21 -5.22
C ARG A 115 -31.96 -30.20 -4.06
N ARG A 116 -31.66 -31.48 -4.30
CA ARG A 116 -31.35 -32.43 -3.22
C ARG A 116 -30.12 -31.90 -2.49
N LYS A 117 -30.27 -31.52 -1.21
CA LYS A 117 -29.15 -31.32 -0.30
C LYS A 117 -28.42 -32.65 -0.12
N LEU A 118 -27.39 -32.91 -0.93
CA LEU A 118 -26.32 -33.79 -0.49
C LEU A 118 -25.53 -32.99 0.54
N ALA A 119 -25.37 -33.55 1.74
CA ALA A 119 -24.44 -33.05 2.73
C ALA A 119 -23.04 -33.03 2.10
N GLN A 120 -22.63 -31.86 1.63
CA GLN A 120 -21.29 -31.62 1.15
C GLN A 120 -20.42 -31.65 2.39
N GLY A 121 -19.58 -32.69 2.50
CA GLY A 121 -18.50 -32.72 3.47
C GLY A 121 -17.72 -31.41 3.41
N ASP A 122 -17.28 -30.97 4.57
CA ASP A 122 -16.59 -29.73 4.88
C ASP A 122 -15.17 -29.66 4.28
N ASP A 123 -15.05 -29.98 2.98
CA ASP A 123 -13.82 -29.97 2.17
C ASP A 123 -13.75 -28.70 1.31
N THR A 124 -14.42 -27.62 1.72
CA THR A 124 -14.05 -26.30 1.20
C THR A 124 -12.74 -25.91 1.86
N PRO A 125 -11.66 -25.64 1.08
CA PRO A 125 -10.39 -25.28 1.68
C PRO A 125 -10.59 -23.95 2.41
N ARG A 126 -10.54 -23.98 3.75
CA ARG A 126 -10.66 -22.77 4.56
C ARG A 126 -9.30 -22.06 4.56
N PRO A 127 -9.29 -20.71 4.57
CA PRO A 127 -8.03 -19.98 4.71
C PRO A 127 -7.33 -20.39 6.02
N PRO A 128 -6.04 -20.70 5.98
CA PRO A 128 -5.29 -21.03 7.18
C PRO A 128 -5.25 -19.80 8.10
N LYS A 129 -5.37 -20.03 9.41
CA LYS A 129 -5.37 -18.97 10.41
C LYS A 129 -3.95 -18.73 10.90
N VAL A 130 -3.49 -17.48 10.84
CA VAL A 130 -2.18 -17.08 11.35
C VAL A 130 -2.17 -17.18 12.88
N ALA A 131 -1.15 -17.84 13.44
CA ALA A 131 -0.91 -17.88 14.87
C ALA A 131 -0.43 -16.49 15.32
N PRO A 132 -1.18 -15.74 16.16
CA PRO A 132 -0.82 -14.36 16.48
C PRO A 132 0.43 -14.27 17.35
N LEU A 133 1.19 -13.20 17.19
CA LEU A 133 2.29 -12.87 18.10
C LEU A 133 1.74 -12.49 19.49
N PRO A 134 2.52 -12.69 20.56
CA PRO A 134 2.13 -12.26 21.89
C PRO A 134 1.89 -10.74 21.90
N THR A 135 0.77 -10.32 22.46
CA THR A 135 0.51 -8.90 22.65
C THR A 135 1.46 -8.36 23.71
N LEU A 136 1.93 -7.13 23.50
CA LEU A 136 2.73 -6.42 24.48
C LEU A 136 1.79 -6.08 25.65
N GLY A 137 1.71 -6.95 26.67
CA GLY A 137 0.86 -6.79 27.85
C GLY A 137 1.23 -5.61 28.76
N THR A 138 2.05 -4.70 28.26
CA THR A 138 2.51 -3.49 28.93
C THR A 138 1.63 -2.30 28.55
N ARG A 139 1.35 -1.42 29.52
CA ARG A 139 0.61 -0.17 29.32
C ARG A 139 1.22 0.67 28.18
N ARG A 140 0.39 1.15 27.24
CA ARG A 140 0.89 2.04 26.18
C ARG A 140 1.13 3.43 26.75
N LEU A 141 2.40 3.84 26.85
CA LEU A 141 2.78 5.20 27.21
C LEU A 141 2.75 6.10 25.96
N ARG A 142 2.17 7.28 26.10
CA ARG A 142 1.99 8.30 25.06
C ARG A 142 3.00 9.44 25.23
N ARG A 143 3.13 10.28 24.20
CA ARG A 143 3.91 11.52 24.27
C ARG A 143 3.29 12.48 25.30
N THR A 144 4.13 13.22 26.02
CA THR A 144 3.64 14.26 26.95
C THR A 144 2.87 15.34 26.20
N GLY A 145 1.86 15.93 26.84
CA GLY A 145 1.18 17.08 26.27
C GLY A 145 0.13 16.74 25.20
N HIS A 146 -0.22 15.45 25.04
CA HIS A 146 -1.15 15.03 23.99
C HIS A 146 -2.59 15.47 24.29
N THR A 147 -3.42 15.42 23.25
CA THR A 147 -4.84 15.78 23.30
C THR A 147 -5.71 14.52 23.25
N ALA A 148 -6.94 14.64 23.73
CA ALA A 148 -7.97 13.61 23.58
C ALA A 148 -9.37 14.22 23.49
N HIS A 149 -10.24 13.51 22.79
CA HIS A 149 -11.68 13.74 22.74
C HIS A 149 -12.37 12.66 23.57
N VAL A 150 -13.03 13.06 24.65
CA VAL A 150 -13.80 12.17 25.52
C VAL A 150 -15.27 12.30 25.14
N ILE A 151 -15.86 11.20 24.68
CA ILE A 151 -17.27 11.12 24.29
C ILE A 151 -18.05 10.51 25.45
N PHE A 152 -19.00 11.24 25.99
CA PHE A 152 -19.91 10.75 27.03
C PHE A 152 -21.17 10.15 26.42
N LEU A 153 -21.79 9.21 27.13
CA LEU A 153 -23.07 8.63 26.71
C LEU A 153 -24.19 9.69 26.72
N ASP A 154 -24.19 10.57 27.71
CA ASP A 154 -25.24 11.57 27.96
C ASP A 154 -24.68 13.00 28.04
N ALA A 155 -25.43 13.99 27.54
CA ALA A 155 -25.03 15.40 27.50
C ALA A 155 -24.86 15.98 28.91
N SER A 156 -25.70 15.55 29.86
CA SER A 156 -25.58 15.97 31.27
C SER A 156 -24.24 15.57 31.91
N SER A 157 -23.60 14.51 31.39
CA SER A 157 -22.28 14.05 31.87
C SER A 157 -21.16 14.98 31.42
N CYS A 158 -21.29 15.59 30.24
CA CYS A 158 -20.36 16.60 29.72
C CYS A 158 -20.38 17.86 30.60
N GLU A 159 -21.58 18.35 30.95
CA GLU A 159 -21.73 19.50 31.85
C GLU A 159 -21.13 19.23 33.24
N ARG A 160 -21.40 18.04 33.80
CA ARG A 160 -20.81 17.61 35.08
C ARG A 160 -19.29 17.47 35.01
N ALA A 161 -18.73 17.05 33.88
CA ALA A 161 -17.29 16.97 33.67
C ALA A 161 -16.65 18.36 33.66
N LEU A 162 -17.26 19.33 32.97
CA LEU A 162 -16.79 20.72 32.95
C LEU A 162 -16.95 21.41 34.30
N ALA A 163 -18.02 21.09 35.04
CA ALA A 163 -18.23 21.55 36.41
C ALA A 163 -17.12 21.11 37.37
N LEU A 164 -16.41 19.99 37.09
CA LEU A 164 -15.25 19.57 37.89
C LEU A 164 -14.08 20.56 37.84
N ALA A 165 -13.96 21.33 36.76
CA ALA A 165 -12.95 22.38 36.65
C ALA A 165 -13.32 23.64 37.42
N THR A 166 -14.59 23.79 37.80
CA THR A 166 -15.08 24.99 38.44
C THR A 166 -14.86 24.85 39.95
N PRO A 167 -14.30 25.88 40.62
CA PRO A 167 -14.16 25.83 42.07
C PRO A 167 -15.53 25.69 42.75
N PRO A 168 -15.63 24.96 43.88
CA PRO A 168 -16.88 24.85 44.61
C PRO A 168 -17.35 26.24 45.03
N SER A 169 -18.66 26.51 44.90
CA SER A 169 -19.29 27.82 45.13
C SER A 169 -19.06 28.41 46.53
N SER A 170 -18.60 27.61 47.49
CA SER A 170 -18.24 28.01 48.85
C SER A 170 -16.81 28.54 49.00
N SER A 171 -15.94 28.31 48.00
CA SER A 171 -14.58 28.85 47.94
C SER A 171 -14.58 30.08 47.03
N SER A 172 -13.86 31.13 47.41
CA SER A 172 -13.80 32.40 46.67
C SER A 172 -13.52 32.15 45.18
N LYS A 173 -14.05 33.00 44.30
CA LYS A 173 -13.90 32.95 42.83
C LYS A 173 -12.45 32.91 42.31
N GLU A 174 -11.45 32.94 43.20
CA GLU A 174 -10.02 32.87 42.91
C GLU A 174 -9.34 31.58 43.43
N ALA A 175 -10.07 30.67 44.07
CA ALA A 175 -9.53 29.41 44.55
C ALA A 175 -9.34 28.43 43.39
N ALA A 176 -8.19 27.74 43.36
CA ALA A 176 -7.97 26.66 42.41
C ALA A 176 -8.92 25.49 42.72
N PRO A 177 -9.45 24.78 41.69
CA PRO A 177 -10.24 23.58 41.91
C PRO A 177 -9.44 22.53 42.69
N PRO A 178 -10.09 21.70 43.53
CA PRO A 178 -9.39 20.71 44.34
C PRO A 178 -8.70 19.67 43.44
N ALA A 179 -7.43 19.39 43.73
CA ALA A 179 -6.66 18.41 42.96
C ALA A 179 -7.24 17.00 43.16
N ARG A 180 -7.58 16.33 42.06
CA ARG A 180 -8.13 14.96 42.09
C ARG A 180 -7.02 13.92 42.05
N PRO A 181 -7.10 12.82 42.80
CA PRO A 181 -6.11 11.76 42.69
C PRO A 181 -6.15 11.15 41.29
N TRP A 182 -4.99 11.02 40.65
CA TRP A 182 -4.88 10.27 39.39
C TRP A 182 -5.13 8.79 39.64
N PRO A 183 -5.97 8.11 38.85
CA PRO A 183 -6.13 6.67 38.95
C PRO A 183 -4.81 5.95 38.63
N THR A 184 -4.30 5.18 39.59
CA THR A 184 -3.14 4.31 39.38
C THR A 184 -3.59 2.85 39.30
N ASP A 185 -2.99 2.09 38.40
CA ASP A 185 -3.20 0.64 38.31
C ASP A 185 -2.08 -0.08 39.06
N ASP A 186 -2.40 -0.68 40.21
CA ASP A 186 -1.43 -1.36 41.06
C ASP A 186 -0.87 -2.64 40.40
N VAL A 187 -1.59 -3.17 39.40
CA VAL A 187 -1.20 -4.40 38.67
C VAL A 187 -0.19 -4.09 37.56
N ALA A 188 -0.26 -2.92 36.95
CA ALA A 188 0.57 -2.57 35.82
C ALA A 188 1.93 -2.02 36.30
N PRO A 189 3.07 -2.58 35.85
CA PRO A 189 4.38 -2.08 36.24
C PRO A 189 4.58 -0.66 35.69
N PHE A 190 5.16 0.22 36.51
CA PHE A 190 5.49 1.60 36.17
C PHE A 190 7.00 1.85 36.25
N GLY A 191 7.48 2.94 35.65
CA GLY A 191 8.88 3.35 35.70
C GLY A 191 9.83 2.31 35.11
N VAL A 192 10.88 1.93 35.85
CA VAL A 192 11.89 0.97 35.36
C VAL A 192 11.30 -0.43 35.17
N ALA A 193 10.39 -0.86 36.04
CA ALA A 193 9.74 -2.17 35.94
C ALA A 193 8.91 -2.28 34.65
N HIS A 194 8.30 -1.17 34.22
CA HIS A 194 7.61 -1.10 32.94
C HIS A 194 8.53 -1.43 31.77
N TYR A 195 9.70 -0.76 31.71
CA TYR A 195 10.65 -0.95 30.63
C TYR A 195 11.32 -2.33 30.65
N ALA A 196 11.52 -2.92 31.83
CA ALA A 196 11.99 -4.29 31.95
C ALA A 196 10.96 -5.28 31.38
N ALA A 197 9.68 -5.16 31.78
CA ALA A 197 8.61 -6.00 31.24
C ALA A 197 8.43 -5.82 29.72
N LEU A 198 8.57 -4.58 29.22
CA LEU A 198 8.52 -4.28 27.78
C LEU A 198 9.72 -4.92 27.06
N TYR A 199 10.91 -4.84 27.64
CA TYR A 199 12.12 -5.45 27.08
C TYR A 199 11.97 -6.96 26.90
N ASP A 200 11.38 -7.63 27.89
CA ASP A 200 11.09 -9.06 27.86
C ASP A 200 9.97 -9.38 26.85
N ALA A 201 8.91 -8.58 26.82
CA ALA A 201 7.79 -8.77 25.90
C ALA A 201 8.19 -8.59 24.42
N LEU A 202 9.15 -7.72 24.12
CA LEU A 202 9.72 -7.55 22.77
C LEU A 202 10.61 -8.72 22.32
N ARG A 203 10.90 -9.68 23.21
CA ARG A 203 11.73 -10.86 22.91
C ARG A 203 10.95 -12.15 23.20
N PRO A 204 9.87 -12.39 22.44
CA PRO A 204 9.12 -13.64 22.58
C PRO A 204 10.01 -14.85 22.24
N PRO A 205 9.70 -16.03 22.78
CA PRO A 205 10.45 -17.24 22.48
C PRO A 205 10.39 -17.57 20.99
N LEU A 206 11.47 -18.17 20.48
CA LEU A 206 11.62 -18.49 19.06
C LEU A 206 10.49 -19.35 18.51
N ASP A 207 9.96 -20.27 19.31
CA ASP A 207 8.89 -21.20 18.92
C ASP A 207 7.61 -20.46 18.50
N VAL A 208 7.25 -19.39 19.23
CA VAL A 208 6.06 -18.59 18.92
C VAL A 208 6.27 -17.77 17.65
N VAL A 209 7.46 -17.21 17.49
CA VAL A 209 7.83 -16.45 16.28
C VAL A 209 7.82 -17.38 15.06
N LEU A 210 8.36 -18.58 15.20
CA LEU A 210 8.38 -19.59 14.14
C LEU A 210 6.96 -20.04 13.75
N ALA A 211 6.08 -20.27 14.73
CA ALA A 211 4.69 -20.63 14.49
C ALA A 211 3.94 -19.52 13.73
N HIS A 212 4.11 -18.25 14.13
CA HIS A 212 3.56 -17.12 13.39
C HIS A 212 4.11 -17.08 11.96
N ALA A 213 5.42 -17.14 11.78
CA ALA A 213 6.06 -17.07 10.46
C ALA A 213 5.57 -18.18 9.51
N ASN A 214 5.54 -19.43 9.97
CA ASN A 214 5.07 -20.54 9.15
C ASN A 214 3.60 -20.37 8.75
N THR A 215 2.73 -20.03 9.71
CA THR A 215 1.30 -19.85 9.42
C THR A 215 1.02 -18.62 8.54
N SER A 216 1.82 -17.55 8.65
CA SER A 216 1.77 -16.41 7.71
C SER A 216 2.15 -16.80 6.29
N VAL A 217 3.19 -17.62 6.12
CA VAL A 217 3.60 -18.13 4.80
C VAL A 217 2.52 -19.04 4.20
N GLU A 218 1.92 -19.91 5.02
CA GLU A 218 0.81 -20.76 4.59
C GLU A 218 -0.40 -19.96 4.12
N LEU A 219 -0.76 -18.88 4.82
CA LEU A 219 -1.82 -17.96 4.40
C LEU A 219 -1.48 -17.28 3.09
N PHE A 220 -0.27 -16.76 2.95
CA PHE A 220 0.18 -16.14 1.71
C PHE A 220 0.11 -17.11 0.53
N ASP A 221 0.59 -18.35 0.70
CA ASP A 221 0.53 -19.38 -0.33
C ASP A 221 -0.92 -19.75 -0.70
N TYR A 222 -1.82 -19.80 0.29
CA TYR A 222 -3.25 -20.00 0.08
C TYR A 222 -3.85 -18.87 -0.76
N GLU A 223 -3.58 -17.60 -0.43
CA GLU A 223 -4.06 -16.45 -1.19
C GLU A 223 -3.52 -16.43 -2.63
N GLN A 224 -2.23 -16.77 -2.81
CA GLN A 224 -1.64 -16.89 -4.15
C GLN A 224 -2.29 -18.02 -4.96
N ALA A 225 -2.63 -19.14 -4.32
CA ALA A 225 -3.33 -20.24 -4.96
C ALA A 225 -4.76 -19.84 -5.34
N GLU A 226 -5.48 -19.14 -4.47
CA GLU A 226 -6.82 -18.62 -4.74
C GLU A 226 -6.81 -17.59 -5.88
N LYS A 227 -5.88 -16.63 -5.88
CA LYS A 227 -5.69 -15.68 -7.00
C LYS A 227 -5.44 -16.41 -8.32
N LYS A 228 -4.59 -17.44 -8.32
CA LYS A 228 -4.34 -18.26 -9.52
C LYS A 228 -5.58 -19.05 -9.96
N ARG A 229 -6.37 -19.58 -9.02
CA ARG A 229 -7.62 -20.30 -9.30
C ARG A 229 -8.69 -19.37 -9.85
N ALA A 230 -8.82 -18.17 -9.31
CA ALA A 230 -9.71 -17.13 -9.81
C ALA A 230 -9.36 -16.76 -11.26
N LEU A 231 -8.09 -16.45 -11.53
CA LEU A 231 -7.62 -16.19 -12.89
C LEU A 231 -7.88 -17.36 -13.86
N GLN A 232 -7.74 -18.60 -13.39
CA GLN A 232 -8.06 -19.79 -14.21
C GLN A 232 -9.56 -19.92 -14.48
N ARG A 233 -10.41 -19.60 -13.49
CA ARG A 233 -11.86 -19.63 -13.63
C ARG A 233 -12.37 -18.54 -14.57
N ASP A 234 -11.80 -17.34 -14.48
CA ASP A 234 -12.17 -16.18 -15.30
C ASP A 234 -11.60 -16.30 -16.71
N SER A 235 -10.52 -17.06 -16.88
CA SER A 235 -10.05 -17.42 -18.20
C SER A 235 -11.12 -18.30 -18.88
N LYS A 236 -11.79 -17.77 -19.92
CA LYS A 236 -12.72 -18.50 -20.83
C LYS A 236 -12.11 -19.74 -21.52
N TYR A 237 -10.86 -20.08 -21.19
CA TYR A 237 -10.06 -21.14 -21.79
C TYR A 237 -10.21 -22.41 -20.95
N HIS A 238 -11.27 -23.18 -21.20
CA HIS A 238 -11.38 -24.52 -20.63
C HIS A 238 -10.26 -25.40 -21.21
N LYS A 239 -9.42 -25.96 -20.34
CA LYS A 239 -8.23 -26.72 -20.71
C LYS A 239 -8.63 -27.97 -21.50
N GLY A 240 -8.54 -27.91 -22.82
CA GLY A 240 -8.77 -29.06 -23.71
C GLY A 240 -9.60 -28.79 -24.97
N GLU A 241 -10.27 -27.64 -25.06
CA GLU A 241 -11.05 -27.29 -26.25
C GLU A 241 -10.29 -26.28 -27.10
N ALA A 242 -10.04 -26.66 -28.37
CA ALA A 242 -9.48 -25.74 -29.34
C ALA A 242 -10.54 -24.69 -29.66
N ILE A 243 -10.28 -23.42 -29.32
CA ILE A 243 -11.16 -22.32 -29.72
C ILE A 243 -10.98 -22.16 -31.23
N VAL A 244 -12.03 -22.52 -31.96
CA VAL A 244 -12.14 -22.39 -33.41
C VAL A 244 -13.00 -21.15 -33.67
N ASP A 245 -12.45 -20.16 -34.37
CA ASP A 245 -13.17 -18.95 -34.76
C ASP A 245 -14.31 -19.28 -35.76
N GLU A 246 -15.22 -18.34 -36.00
CA GLU A 246 -16.37 -18.51 -36.93
C GLU A 246 -15.96 -18.91 -38.36
N ASP A 247 -14.73 -18.59 -38.76
CA ASP A 247 -14.10 -18.96 -40.04
C ASP A 247 -13.34 -20.30 -40.01
N GLY A 248 -13.40 -21.07 -38.92
CA GLY A 248 -12.80 -22.41 -38.83
C GLY A 248 -11.30 -22.44 -38.47
N PHE A 249 -10.72 -21.32 -38.04
CA PHE A 249 -9.30 -21.25 -37.65
C PHE A 249 -9.10 -21.45 -36.14
N THR A 250 -8.14 -22.29 -35.76
CA THR A 250 -7.80 -22.55 -34.34
C THR A 250 -6.79 -21.53 -33.81
N LEU A 251 -7.10 -20.85 -32.70
CA LEU A 251 -6.19 -19.93 -32.02
C LEU A 251 -5.01 -20.67 -31.35
N VAL A 252 -3.79 -20.45 -31.83
CA VAL A 252 -2.57 -21.06 -31.26
C VAL A 252 -2.14 -20.29 -30.00
N THR A 253 -2.57 -20.77 -28.83
CA THR A 253 -1.99 -20.33 -27.55
C THR A 253 -0.69 -21.08 -27.26
N ARG A 254 0.34 -20.37 -26.77
CA ARG A 254 1.64 -20.98 -26.45
C ARG A 254 1.46 -21.86 -25.20
N GLY A 255 1.51 -23.17 -25.38
CA GLY A 255 1.52 -24.12 -24.28
C GLY A 255 2.71 -23.91 -23.34
N GLY A 256 2.54 -24.28 -22.06
CA GLY A 256 3.65 -24.37 -21.10
C GLY A 256 4.75 -25.33 -21.56
N ALA A 257 5.79 -25.49 -20.73
CA ALA A 257 7.12 -26.06 -21.04
C ALA A 257 7.21 -27.36 -21.87
N TYR A 258 6.11 -28.07 -22.13
CA TYR A 258 6.05 -29.32 -22.88
C TYR A 258 5.24 -29.26 -24.18
N GLY A 259 5.10 -28.10 -24.82
CA GLY A 259 4.69 -27.98 -26.23
C GLY A 259 3.30 -28.50 -26.59
N LYS A 260 2.52 -28.99 -25.62
CA LYS A 260 1.10 -29.25 -25.77
C LYS A 260 0.38 -27.92 -25.58
N ALA A 261 -0.46 -27.53 -26.53
CA ALA A 261 -1.37 -26.38 -26.48
C ALA A 261 -2.45 -26.57 -25.40
N VAL A 262 -2.02 -26.79 -24.15
CA VAL A 262 -2.87 -27.21 -23.05
C VAL A 262 -2.48 -26.36 -21.84
N GLY A 263 -3.12 -25.20 -21.77
CA GLY A 263 -3.40 -24.47 -20.54
C GLY A 263 -2.19 -23.84 -19.85
N GLY A 264 -2.06 -22.53 -20.00
CA GLY A 264 -1.18 -21.73 -19.16
C GLY A 264 -1.12 -20.32 -19.68
N GLY A 265 -2.03 -19.47 -19.22
CA GLY A 265 -2.03 -18.04 -19.48
C GLY A 265 -0.71 -17.41 -19.05
N VAL A 266 0.23 -17.33 -19.98
CA VAL A 266 1.31 -16.36 -19.91
C VAL A 266 0.79 -15.19 -20.70
N GLY A 267 0.57 -14.07 -20.01
CA GLY A 267 0.19 -12.81 -20.64
C GLY A 267 1.12 -12.57 -21.82
N VAL A 268 0.57 -12.66 -23.04
CA VAL A 268 1.28 -12.18 -24.21
C VAL A 268 1.37 -10.68 -23.94
N ALA A 269 2.54 -10.21 -23.54
CA ALA A 269 2.83 -8.79 -23.51
C ALA A 269 2.49 -8.31 -24.93
N SER A 270 1.30 -7.72 -25.09
CA SER A 270 0.85 -7.08 -26.30
C SER A 270 1.68 -5.81 -26.38
N LYS A 271 2.95 -6.00 -26.71
CA LYS A 271 3.85 -4.92 -27.06
C LYS A 271 3.25 -4.36 -28.35
N LYS A 272 2.38 -3.37 -28.18
CA LYS A 272 1.82 -2.53 -29.24
C LYS A 272 2.97 -2.27 -30.19
N PHE A 273 2.91 -2.92 -31.35
CA PHE A 273 3.93 -2.78 -32.38
C PHE A 273 3.76 -1.38 -32.92
N MET A 274 4.34 -0.40 -32.23
CA MET A 274 4.50 0.93 -32.79
C MET A 274 5.39 0.73 -34.00
N LEU A 275 4.76 0.79 -35.16
CA LEU A 275 5.42 0.95 -36.45
C LEU A 275 6.07 2.33 -36.45
N SER A 276 7.14 2.51 -35.67
CA SER A 276 7.92 3.74 -35.63
C SER A 276 8.79 3.77 -36.89
N ARG A 277 8.15 4.10 -38.01
CA ARG A 277 8.83 4.55 -39.21
C ARG A 277 9.46 5.90 -38.89
N GLY A 278 10.73 5.86 -38.51
CA GLY A 278 11.67 6.98 -38.54
C GLY A 278 11.42 8.15 -37.58
N ARG A 279 12.08 8.13 -36.42
CA ARG A 279 12.69 9.36 -35.87
C ARG A 279 13.83 9.02 -34.91
N LYS A 280 15.04 9.44 -35.30
CA LYS A 280 16.23 9.51 -34.45
C LYS A 280 15.94 10.37 -33.21
N GLY A 281 16.40 9.93 -32.05
CA GLY A 281 16.69 10.80 -30.91
C GLY A 281 16.52 10.10 -29.56
N GLY A 282 17.61 10.01 -28.79
CA GLY A 282 17.57 9.69 -27.35
C GLY A 282 18.53 8.60 -26.93
N GLN A 283 19.63 9.02 -26.29
CA GLN A 283 20.66 8.17 -25.68
C GLN A 283 20.09 7.28 -24.57
N GLY A 284 20.58 6.04 -24.51
CA GLY A 284 20.38 5.10 -23.41
C GLY A 284 20.90 3.72 -23.79
N GLU A 285 21.98 3.30 -23.16
CA GLU A 285 22.68 2.02 -23.36
C GLU A 285 21.73 0.81 -23.52
N ALA A 286 21.77 0.16 -24.69
CA ALA A 286 21.20 -1.17 -24.87
C ALA A 286 22.13 -2.02 -25.74
N ARG A 287 22.63 -3.07 -25.10
CA ARG A 287 23.46 -4.17 -25.62
C ARG A 287 23.22 -4.45 -27.10
N LYS A 288 24.28 -4.37 -27.91
CA LYS A 288 24.34 -4.80 -29.33
C LYS A 288 23.88 -6.26 -29.47
N ARG A 289 22.58 -6.49 -29.65
CA ARG A 289 22.09 -7.68 -30.34
C ARG A 289 22.41 -7.47 -31.81
N LYS A 290 23.36 -8.26 -32.32
CA LYS A 290 23.71 -8.27 -33.75
C LYS A 290 22.40 -8.40 -34.54
N HIS A 291 22.06 -7.34 -35.27
CA HIS A 291 21.07 -7.41 -36.32
C HIS A 291 21.55 -8.51 -37.26
N LYS A 292 20.83 -9.63 -37.27
CA LYS A 292 21.04 -10.67 -38.27
C LYS A 292 20.46 -10.06 -39.54
N ASP A 293 21.28 -9.29 -40.24
CA ASP A 293 20.95 -8.83 -41.59
C ASP A 293 20.43 -10.06 -42.34
N GLU A 294 19.20 -9.94 -42.84
CA GLU A 294 18.62 -10.96 -43.70
C GLU A 294 19.66 -11.27 -44.76
N LYS A 295 20.16 -12.50 -44.76
CA LYS A 295 21.10 -12.97 -45.75
C LYS A 295 20.31 -13.10 -47.06
N GLU A 296 20.07 -11.99 -47.73
CA GLU A 296 19.80 -12.00 -49.16
C GLU A 296 20.97 -12.77 -49.78
N LYS A 297 20.66 -13.94 -50.34
CA LYS A 297 21.67 -14.83 -50.90
C LYS A 297 22.21 -14.16 -52.15
N ASP A 298 23.38 -13.57 -52.00
CA ASP A 298 24.07 -12.72 -52.95
C ASP A 298 24.69 -13.49 -54.15
N ALA A 299 23.96 -14.49 -54.67
CA ALA A 299 24.29 -15.30 -55.85
C ALA A 299 23.12 -16.21 -56.25
N PHE A 300 21.89 -16.00 -55.76
CA PHE A 300 20.81 -16.96 -55.98
C PHE A 300 20.27 -16.92 -57.41
N TYR A 301 20.26 -15.74 -58.03
CA TYR A 301 19.71 -15.57 -59.38
C TYR A 301 20.81 -15.37 -60.42
N ALA A 302 20.62 -15.97 -61.61
CA ALA A 302 21.56 -15.87 -62.72
C ALA A 302 21.86 -14.41 -63.12
N PHE A 303 20.88 -13.50 -63.02
CA PHE A 303 21.08 -12.09 -63.34
C PHE A 303 22.09 -11.41 -62.40
N GLN A 304 22.13 -11.79 -61.11
CA GLN A 304 23.10 -11.26 -60.14
C GLN A 304 24.53 -11.67 -60.52
N VAL A 305 24.70 -12.90 -61.01
CA VAL A 305 25.99 -13.41 -61.50
C VAL A 305 26.42 -12.70 -62.78
N HIS A 306 25.49 -12.49 -63.72
CA HIS A 306 25.77 -11.76 -64.97
C HIS A 306 26.10 -10.28 -64.72
N GLU A 307 25.41 -9.63 -63.79
CA GLU A 307 25.67 -8.23 -63.43
C GLU A 307 27.02 -8.07 -62.72
N LYS A 308 27.35 -8.95 -61.77
CA LYS A 308 28.68 -8.98 -61.14
C LYS A 308 29.81 -9.14 -62.18
N LYS A 309 29.64 -10.03 -63.17
CA LYS A 309 30.62 -10.22 -64.26
C LYS A 309 30.74 -8.98 -65.16
N ARG A 310 29.62 -8.34 -65.52
CA ARG A 310 29.63 -7.10 -66.33
C ARG A 310 30.35 -5.97 -65.60
N LYS A 311 30.06 -5.80 -64.30
CA LYS A 311 30.71 -4.78 -63.48
C LYS A 311 32.22 -5.01 -63.38
N ALA A 312 32.64 -6.25 -63.14
CA ALA A 312 34.07 -6.60 -63.10
C ALA A 312 34.80 -6.31 -64.42
N LEU A 313 34.16 -6.52 -65.58
CA LEU A 313 34.74 -6.16 -66.88
C LEU A 313 34.85 -4.65 -67.10
N MET A 314 33.86 -3.87 -66.63
CA MET A 314 33.91 -2.41 -66.70
C MET A 314 35.01 -1.86 -65.81
N ASP A 315 35.12 -2.33 -64.56
CA ASP A 315 36.18 -1.92 -63.64
C ASP A 315 37.58 -2.27 -64.18
N LEU A 316 37.72 -3.40 -64.91
CA LEU A 316 38.98 -3.78 -65.54
C LEU A 316 39.35 -2.82 -66.69
N LYS A 317 38.37 -2.43 -67.51
CA LYS A 317 38.58 -1.44 -68.58
C LYS A 317 38.99 -0.09 -68.02
N GLU A 318 38.30 0.37 -66.97
CA GLU A 318 38.62 1.64 -66.33
C GLU A 318 40.04 1.64 -65.75
N LYS A 319 40.42 0.56 -65.05
CA LYS A 319 41.80 0.40 -64.55
C LYS A 319 42.83 0.35 -65.67
N TRP A 320 42.52 -0.30 -66.79
CA TRP A 320 43.43 -0.34 -67.94
C TRP A 320 43.61 1.03 -68.59
N GLU A 321 42.55 1.84 -68.69
CA GLU A 321 42.66 3.21 -69.18
C GLU A 321 43.47 4.09 -68.22
N GLN A 322 43.27 3.93 -66.90
CA GLN A 322 44.06 4.62 -65.88
C GLN A 322 45.54 4.24 -65.98
N ASP A 323 45.86 2.95 -66.11
CA ASP A 323 47.22 2.46 -66.26
C ASP A 323 47.86 2.91 -67.57
N LYS A 324 47.11 2.90 -68.68
CA LYS A 324 47.58 3.42 -69.96
C LYS A 324 47.89 4.91 -69.86
N ALA A 325 47.02 5.70 -69.24
CA ALA A 325 47.25 7.12 -69.00
C ALA A 325 48.46 7.35 -68.06
N ALA A 326 48.65 6.51 -67.05
CA ALA A 326 49.82 6.56 -66.18
C ALA A 326 51.12 6.25 -66.93
N VAL A 327 51.11 5.23 -67.80
CA VAL A 327 52.26 4.87 -68.65
C VAL A 327 52.55 5.96 -69.69
N GLU A 328 51.54 6.59 -70.28
CA GLU A 328 51.73 7.73 -71.19
C GLU A 328 52.35 8.93 -70.47
N LYS A 329 51.91 9.25 -69.25
CA LYS A 329 52.54 10.27 -68.39
C LYS A 329 54.00 9.91 -68.08
N LEU A 330 54.28 8.64 -67.76
CA LEU A 330 55.65 8.18 -67.48
C LEU A 330 56.53 8.25 -68.74
N LYS A 331 56.03 7.83 -69.90
CA LYS A 331 56.74 7.95 -71.19
C LYS A 331 56.99 9.41 -71.60
N ALA A 332 56.04 10.32 -71.35
CA ALA A 332 56.23 11.74 -71.60
C ALA A 332 57.29 12.36 -70.67
N SER A 333 57.33 11.92 -69.40
CA SER A 333 58.35 12.35 -68.43
C SER A 333 59.75 11.76 -68.71
N ARG A 334 59.83 10.56 -69.31
CA ARG A 334 61.06 9.98 -69.86
C ARG A 334 61.38 10.55 -71.24
N LYS A 335 61.55 11.87 -71.32
CA LYS A 335 62.29 12.48 -72.44
C LYS A 335 63.78 12.23 -72.17
N PHE A 336 64.34 11.25 -72.87
CA PHE A 336 65.78 11.02 -72.91
C PHE A 336 66.46 12.26 -73.49
N ARG A 337 67.34 12.91 -72.72
CA ARG A 337 68.17 14.04 -73.17
C ARG A 337 69.61 13.54 -73.33
N PRO A 338 70.02 13.12 -74.54
CA PRO A 338 71.42 12.83 -74.80
C PRO A 338 72.11 14.14 -75.18
N TYR A 339 72.85 14.69 -74.22
CA TYR A 339 73.72 15.88 -74.32
C TYR A 339 73.02 17.22 -74.57
#